data_AF-A0A956C1E0-F1
#
_entry.id   AF-A0A956C1E0-F1
#
_cell.length_a   1.000
_cell.length_b   1.000
_cell.length_c   1.000
_cell.angle_alpha   90.00
_cell.angle_beta   90.00
_cell.angle_gamma   90.00
#
_symmetry.space_group_name_H-M   'P 1'
#
loop_
_entity.id
_entity.type
_entity.pdbx_description
1 polymer ?
#
loop_
_entity_poly.entity_id
_entity_poly.type
_entity_poly.pdbx_seq_one_letter_code
_entity_poly.pdbx_strand_id
1 'polypeptide(L)'
;MVLRVGLAAALAALAVALPACTSKQRAAHDALATSLREPVRKLCRGDTKEGGGCNGDCLTWNAAADARDALEAAEALERLQIDAAAGLGPELDAVRASSRAVLAKLSAACPEHVERFGPLTPGVSACAARGRDAAVELRALREAVTALDAGAERASGASLLGKRAACR
;
A
#
# COMPACT_ATOMS: atom_id res chain seq x y z
N MET A 1 -57.08 19.32 33.76
CA MET A 1 -57.43 19.26 32.33
C MET A 1 -56.24 19.80 31.53
N VAL A 2 -55.79 19.07 30.49
CA VAL A 2 -54.92 19.54 29.38
C VAL A 2 -53.44 19.77 29.75
N LEU A 3 -52.42 19.19 29.10
CA LEU A 3 -52.32 18.11 28.11
C LEU A 3 -50.86 17.58 28.16
N ARG A 4 -50.70 16.25 28.05
CA ARG A 4 -49.45 15.59 27.70
C ARG A 4 -49.16 15.85 26.22
N VAL A 5 -48.18 16.66 25.84
CA VAL A 5 -47.50 16.58 24.53
C VAL A 5 -46.13 17.23 24.65
N GLY A 6 -45.07 16.51 24.27
CA GLY A 6 -43.76 17.15 24.07
C GLY A 6 -42.55 16.22 24.15
N LEU A 7 -42.74 14.96 24.53
CA LEU A 7 -41.73 13.92 24.39
C LEU A 7 -41.82 13.34 22.96
N ALA A 8 -41.17 13.94 21.95
CA ALA A 8 -40.89 13.28 20.65
C ALA A 8 -40.20 14.16 19.56
N ALA A 9 -40.02 15.48 19.72
CA ALA A 9 -39.62 16.32 18.59
C ALA A 9 -38.12 16.70 18.50
N ALA A 10 -37.26 16.20 19.39
CA ALA A 10 -35.82 16.50 19.37
C ALA A 10 -34.94 15.29 18.96
N LEU A 11 -35.55 14.26 18.35
CA LEU A 11 -34.85 13.06 17.85
C LEU A 11 -34.74 13.03 16.30
N ALA A 12 -35.14 14.10 15.61
CA ALA A 12 -35.25 14.12 14.15
C ALA A 12 -34.14 14.92 13.41
N ALA A 13 -33.06 15.32 14.09
CA ALA A 13 -32.02 16.19 13.49
C ALA A 13 -30.62 15.54 13.37
N LEU A 14 -30.51 14.21 13.50
CA LEU A 14 -29.32 13.46 13.09
C LEU A 14 -29.70 12.30 12.16
N ALA A 15 -30.50 12.60 11.14
CA ALA A 15 -30.33 11.90 9.87
C ALA A 15 -28.99 12.38 9.29
N VAL A 16 -27.89 11.88 9.85
CA VAL A 16 -26.54 12.08 9.34
C VAL A 16 -26.58 11.60 7.90
N ALA A 17 -26.55 12.55 6.99
CA ALA A 17 -26.33 12.33 5.58
C ALA A 17 -25.02 11.57 5.45
N LEU A 18 -25.09 10.24 5.35
CA LEU A 18 -24.06 9.46 4.71
C LEU A 18 -23.93 10.09 3.32
N PRO A 19 -22.81 10.78 2.99
CA PRO A 19 -22.66 11.28 1.64
C PRO A 19 -22.67 10.04 0.76
N ALA A 20 -23.77 9.84 0.03
CA ALA A 20 -23.83 8.82 -0.98
C ALA A 20 -22.73 9.19 -1.99
N CYS A 21 -21.60 8.48 -1.94
CA CYS A 21 -20.48 8.66 -2.86
C CYS A 21 -21.05 8.81 -4.27
N THR A 22 -20.72 9.91 -4.94
CA THR A 22 -21.16 10.14 -6.31
C THR A 22 -20.63 9.04 -7.22
N SER A 23 -21.30 8.78 -8.35
CA SER A 23 -20.82 7.78 -9.32
C SER A 23 -19.38 8.05 -9.78
N LYS A 24 -18.98 9.32 -9.88
CA LYS A 24 -17.62 9.75 -10.19
C LYS A 24 -16.61 9.38 -9.09
N GLN A 25 -16.95 9.62 -7.82
CA GLN A 25 -16.09 9.25 -6.68
C GLN A 25 -15.89 7.74 -6.58
N ARG A 26 -16.95 6.95 -6.80
CA ARG A 26 -16.83 5.48 -6.83
C ARG A 26 -15.93 5.02 -7.97
N ALA A 27 -16.11 5.55 -9.17
CA ALA A 27 -15.26 5.21 -10.31
C ALA A 27 -13.79 5.57 -10.07
N ALA A 28 -13.50 6.75 -9.50
CA ALA A 28 -12.15 7.15 -9.12
C ALA A 28 -11.54 6.23 -8.06
N HIS A 29 -12.33 5.84 -7.05
CA HIS A 29 -11.92 4.91 -6.01
C HIS A 29 -11.62 3.51 -6.58
N ASP A 30 -12.48 2.99 -7.45
CA ASP A 30 -12.30 1.67 -8.07
C ASP A 30 -11.08 1.62 -9.01
N ALA A 31 -10.84 2.72 -9.74
CA ALA A 31 -9.65 2.87 -10.58
C ALA A 31 -8.36 2.91 -9.75
N LEU A 32 -8.37 3.66 -8.63
CA LEU A 32 -7.26 3.71 -7.70
C LEU A 32 -7.01 2.34 -7.04
N ALA A 33 -8.07 1.67 -6.57
CA ALA A 33 -8.00 0.34 -5.98
C ALA A 33 -7.38 -0.66 -6.97
N THR A 34 -7.82 -0.63 -8.23
CA THR A 34 -7.28 -1.50 -9.29
C THR A 34 -5.78 -1.25 -9.51
N SER A 35 -5.37 0.02 -9.55
CA SER A 35 -3.97 0.42 -9.76
C SER A 35 -3.06 0.04 -8.59
N LEU A 36 -3.60 -0.06 -7.37
CA LEU A 36 -2.86 -0.40 -6.16
C LEU A 36 -2.68 -1.90 -5.93
N ARG A 37 -3.53 -2.76 -6.50
CA ARG A 37 -3.54 -4.20 -6.19
C ARG A 37 -2.18 -4.88 -6.38
N GLU A 38 -1.58 -4.74 -7.55
CA GLU A 38 -0.33 -5.42 -7.87
C GLU A 38 0.87 -4.84 -7.10
N PRO A 39 1.09 -3.50 -7.08
CA PRO A 39 2.20 -2.91 -6.34
C PRO A 39 2.12 -3.22 -4.84
N VAL A 40 0.94 -3.15 -4.24
CA VAL A 40 0.78 -3.45 -2.81
C VAL A 40 0.97 -4.94 -2.53
N ARG A 41 0.52 -5.83 -3.42
CA ARG A 41 0.78 -7.27 -3.27
C ARG A 41 2.29 -7.58 -3.27
N LYS A 42 3.06 -6.92 -4.14
CA LYS A 42 4.53 -7.07 -4.18
C LYS A 42 5.19 -6.51 -2.92
N LEU A 43 4.83 -5.28 -2.54
CA LEU A 43 5.40 -4.59 -1.38
C LEU A 43 5.11 -5.30 -0.04
N CYS A 44 3.90 -5.87 0.08
CA CYS A 44 3.33 -6.36 1.33
C CYS A 44 3.15 -7.87 1.37
N ARG A 45 3.77 -8.60 0.45
CA ARG A 45 4.02 -10.02 0.65
C ARG A 45 4.90 -10.15 1.88
N GLY A 46 4.31 -10.62 2.99
CA GLY A 46 5.08 -11.00 4.16
C GLY A 46 5.99 -12.18 3.84
N ASP A 47 7.04 -12.37 4.65
CA ASP A 47 7.97 -13.49 4.53
C ASP A 47 7.18 -14.79 4.32
N THR A 48 7.27 -15.36 3.11
CA THR A 48 6.68 -16.68 2.88
C THR A 48 7.45 -17.63 3.77
N LYS A 49 6.81 -18.10 4.85
CA LYS A 49 7.37 -19.15 5.70
C LYS A 49 7.53 -20.41 4.84
N GLU A 50 8.72 -20.63 4.30
CA GLU A 50 9.05 -21.89 3.66
C GLU A 50 9.01 -22.99 4.73
N GLY A 51 8.21 -24.02 4.48
CA GLY A 51 7.95 -25.11 5.43
C GLY A 51 9.14 -26.03 5.72
N GLY A 52 10.31 -25.76 5.12
CA GLY A 52 11.59 -26.38 5.43
C GLY A 52 12.64 -25.29 5.43
N GLY A 53 13.41 -25.18 6.52
CA GLY A 53 14.31 -24.03 6.76
C GLY A 53 15.19 -23.66 5.56
N CYS A 54 15.28 -22.37 5.30
CA CYS A 54 16.05 -21.77 4.20
C CYS A 54 17.52 -21.63 4.62
N ASN A 55 18.46 -22.08 3.77
CA ASN A 55 19.90 -21.91 4.00
C ASN A 55 20.37 -20.47 3.67
N GLY A 56 21.63 -20.12 3.93
CA GLY A 56 22.15 -18.76 3.73
C GLY A 56 22.00 -18.23 2.29
N ASP A 57 22.15 -19.12 1.31
CA ASP A 57 22.03 -18.74 -0.10
C ASP A 57 20.58 -18.47 -0.50
N CYS A 58 19.67 -19.34 -0.06
CA CYS A 58 18.23 -19.15 -0.17
C CYS A 58 17.78 -17.84 0.49
N LEU A 59 18.30 -17.51 1.68
CA LEU A 59 17.98 -16.26 2.38
C LEU A 59 18.45 -15.03 1.58
N THR A 60 19.59 -15.15 0.91
CA THR A 60 20.12 -14.08 0.06
C THR A 60 19.28 -13.90 -1.20
N TRP A 61 18.87 -14.98 -1.85
CA TRP A 61 17.96 -14.94 -3.00
C TRP A 61 16.61 -14.33 -2.65
N ASN A 62 16.00 -14.76 -1.55
CA ASN A 62 14.71 -14.24 -1.11
C ASN A 62 14.82 -12.74 -0.77
N ALA A 63 15.85 -12.32 -0.03
CA ALA A 63 16.06 -10.91 0.26
C ALA A 63 16.29 -10.04 -0.99
N ALA A 64 17.00 -10.56 -2.01
CA ALA A 64 17.16 -9.86 -3.28
C ALA A 64 15.86 -9.78 -4.07
N ALA A 65 15.08 -10.86 -4.10
CA ALA A 65 13.78 -10.90 -4.77
C ALA A 65 12.79 -9.94 -4.10
N ASP A 66 12.72 -9.92 -2.78
CA ASP A 66 11.86 -9.01 -2.01
C ASP A 66 12.26 -7.54 -2.23
N ALA A 67 13.56 -7.25 -2.27
CA ALA A 67 14.07 -5.92 -2.59
C ALA A 67 13.69 -5.48 -4.01
N ARG A 68 13.74 -6.41 -4.98
CA ARG A 68 13.32 -6.16 -6.35
C ARG A 68 11.82 -5.92 -6.46
N ASP A 69 11.01 -6.75 -5.81
CA ASP A 69 9.55 -6.59 -5.76
C ASP A 69 9.17 -5.24 -5.12
N ALA A 70 9.89 -4.81 -4.09
CA ALA A 70 9.68 -3.51 -3.46
C ALA A 70 10.11 -2.34 -4.36
N LEU A 71 11.20 -2.49 -5.12
CA LEU A 71 11.61 -1.50 -6.12
C LEU A 71 10.53 -1.33 -7.20
N GLU A 72 10.05 -2.44 -7.76
CA GLU A 72 8.98 -2.42 -8.78
C GLU A 72 7.66 -1.85 -8.22
N ALA A 73 7.33 -2.17 -6.97
CA ALA A 73 6.18 -1.58 -6.30
C ALA A 73 6.35 -0.06 -6.13
N ALA A 74 7.52 0.40 -5.68
CA ALA A 74 7.80 1.82 -5.52
C ALA A 74 7.72 2.59 -6.85
N GLU A 75 8.23 2.02 -7.94
CA GLU A 75 8.12 2.61 -9.29
C GLU A 75 6.66 2.75 -9.73
N ALA A 76 5.84 1.72 -9.51
CA ALA A 76 4.44 1.76 -9.87
C ALA A 76 3.63 2.74 -8.99
N LEU A 77 3.91 2.76 -7.68
CA LEU A 77 3.26 3.65 -6.71
C LEU A 77 3.62 5.13 -6.95
N GLU A 78 4.85 5.42 -7.38
CA GLU A 78 5.29 6.78 -7.71
C GLU A 78 4.55 7.35 -8.93
N ARG A 79 4.22 6.51 -9.90
CA ARG A 79 3.51 6.87 -11.15
C ARG A 79 1.99 6.89 -11.02
N LEU A 80 1.42 6.59 -9.85
CA LEU A 80 -0.03 6.61 -9.65
C LEU A 80 -0.62 7.96 -10.04
N GLN A 81 -1.64 7.91 -10.90
CA GLN A 81 -2.39 9.08 -11.32
C GLN A 81 -3.42 9.43 -10.24
N ILE A 82 -3.57 10.74 -9.96
CA ILE A 82 -4.53 11.25 -8.98
C ILE A 82 -5.74 11.80 -9.73
N ASP A 83 -6.92 11.25 -9.43
CA ASP A 83 -8.16 11.96 -9.65
C ASP A 83 -8.46 12.82 -8.41
N ALA A 84 -8.53 14.14 -8.59
CA ALA A 84 -8.83 15.08 -7.53
C ALA A 84 -10.18 14.78 -6.84
N ALA A 85 -11.11 14.10 -7.53
CA ALA A 85 -12.39 13.68 -6.98
C ALA A 85 -12.26 12.65 -5.83
N ALA A 86 -11.12 11.95 -5.70
CA ALA A 86 -10.92 10.96 -4.65
C ALA A 86 -10.69 11.57 -3.27
N GLY A 87 -10.25 12.83 -3.17
CA GLY A 87 -10.02 13.50 -1.88
C GLY A 87 -8.86 12.94 -1.04
N LEU A 88 -7.93 12.19 -1.66
CA LEU A 88 -6.81 11.47 -1.01
C LEU A 88 -5.44 12.11 -1.27
N GLY A 89 -5.41 13.42 -1.58
CA GLY A 89 -4.20 14.12 -2.00
C GLY A 89 -3.01 13.93 -1.05
N PRO A 90 -3.15 14.26 0.26
CA PRO A 90 -2.07 14.13 1.22
C PRO A 90 -1.55 12.69 1.38
N GLU A 91 -2.43 11.70 1.45
CA GLU A 91 -2.04 10.29 1.55
C GLU A 91 -1.32 9.80 0.29
N LEU A 92 -1.75 10.24 -0.90
CA LEU A 92 -1.07 9.90 -2.16
C LEU A 92 0.31 10.57 -2.27
N ASP A 93 0.44 11.82 -1.80
CA ASP A 93 1.73 12.50 -1.76
C ASP A 93 2.70 11.83 -0.77
N ALA A 94 2.20 11.34 0.36
CA ALA A 94 2.99 10.54 1.30
C ALA A 94 3.47 9.23 0.66
N VAL A 95 2.60 8.50 -0.05
CA VAL A 95 2.98 7.30 -0.80
C VAL A 95 4.07 7.61 -1.82
N ARG A 96 3.92 8.67 -2.62
CA ARG A 96 4.95 9.07 -3.60
C ARG A 96 6.27 9.47 -2.95
N ALA A 97 6.23 10.21 -1.84
CA ALA A 97 7.43 10.60 -1.10
C ALA A 97 8.18 9.38 -0.57
N SER A 98 7.47 8.44 0.05
CA SER A 98 8.05 7.18 0.52
C SER A 98 8.54 6.31 -0.63
N SER A 99 7.82 6.25 -1.76
CA SER A 99 8.28 5.54 -2.96
C SER A 99 9.61 6.09 -3.45
N ARG A 100 9.75 7.42 -3.58
CA ARG A 100 11.01 8.04 -3.99
C ARG A 100 12.17 7.72 -3.05
N ALA A 101 11.92 7.63 -1.74
CA ALA A 101 12.94 7.23 -0.77
C ALA A 101 13.42 5.79 -1.02
N VAL A 102 12.50 4.86 -1.27
CA VAL A 102 12.83 3.47 -1.64
C VAL A 102 13.59 3.41 -2.97
N LEU A 103 13.12 4.13 -4.00
CA LEU A 103 13.78 4.20 -5.31
C LEU A 103 15.23 4.69 -5.17
N ALA A 104 15.46 5.75 -4.39
CA ALA A 104 16.80 6.30 -4.17
C ALA A 104 17.77 5.30 -3.49
N LYS A 105 17.25 4.36 -2.70
CA LYS A 105 18.06 3.33 -2.03
C LYS A 105 18.34 2.10 -2.89
N LEU A 106 17.35 1.66 -3.67
CA LEU A 106 17.37 0.34 -4.31
C LEU A 106 17.74 0.37 -5.80
N SER A 107 17.42 1.46 -6.52
CA SER A 107 17.53 1.53 -7.99
C SER A 107 18.94 1.25 -8.54
N ALA A 108 19.98 1.68 -7.84
CA ALA A 108 21.37 1.47 -8.29
C ALA A 108 21.93 0.08 -7.95
N ALA A 109 21.28 -0.67 -7.05
CA ALA A 109 21.84 -1.89 -6.48
C ALA A 109 21.13 -3.17 -6.93
N CYS A 110 19.84 -3.07 -7.27
CA CYS A 110 19.06 -4.22 -7.68
C CYS A 110 19.11 -4.41 -9.20
N PRO A 111 19.52 -5.59 -9.70
CA PRO A 111 19.47 -5.87 -11.13
C PRO A 111 18.01 -5.87 -11.63
N GLU A 112 17.83 -5.74 -12.95
CA GLU A 112 16.50 -5.83 -13.56
C GLU A 112 15.83 -7.19 -13.33
N HIS A 113 16.64 -8.25 -13.23
CA HIS A 113 16.16 -9.61 -12.99
C HIS A 113 16.96 -10.31 -11.89
N VAL A 114 16.25 -11.00 -11.00
CA VAL A 114 16.77 -11.84 -9.92
C VAL A 114 16.29 -13.26 -10.22
N GLU A 115 17.14 -14.08 -10.84
CA GLU A 115 16.79 -15.45 -11.24
C GLU A 115 16.69 -16.38 -10.04
N ARG A 116 15.47 -16.84 -9.70
CA ARG A 116 15.29 -17.73 -8.56
C ARG A 116 16.04 -19.05 -8.80
N PHE A 117 16.93 -19.41 -7.87
CA PHE A 117 17.75 -20.63 -7.89
C PHE A 117 18.93 -20.64 -8.89
N GLY A 118 19.34 -19.49 -9.42
CA GLY A 118 20.60 -19.34 -10.16
C GLY A 118 21.85 -19.27 -9.27
N PRO A 119 23.06 -19.10 -9.85
CA PRO A 119 24.27 -18.82 -9.07
C PRO A 119 24.17 -17.47 -8.36
N LEU A 120 24.62 -17.40 -7.10
CA LEU A 120 24.70 -16.13 -6.37
C LEU A 120 25.77 -15.22 -6.99
N THR A 121 25.30 -14.22 -7.75
CA THR A 121 26.17 -13.21 -8.33
C THR A 121 26.41 -12.07 -7.33
N PRO A 122 27.50 -11.29 -7.49
CA PRO A 122 27.72 -10.09 -6.67
C PRO A 122 26.55 -9.09 -6.71
N GLY A 123 25.85 -9.00 -7.85
CA GLY A 123 24.66 -8.14 -7.99
C GLY A 123 23.49 -8.59 -7.13
N VAL A 124 23.24 -9.91 -7.03
CA VAL A 124 22.20 -10.47 -6.15
C VAL A 124 22.53 -10.21 -4.69
N SER A 125 23.79 -10.44 -4.28
CA SER A 125 24.23 -10.15 -2.92
C SER A 125 24.14 -8.66 -2.56
N ALA A 126 24.48 -7.77 -3.51
CA ALA A 126 24.37 -6.32 -3.33
C ALA A 126 22.91 -5.88 -3.20
N CYS A 127 22.00 -6.38 -4.04
CA CYS A 127 20.57 -6.10 -3.94
C CYS A 127 19.99 -6.57 -2.60
N ALA A 128 20.32 -7.80 -2.17
CA ALA A 128 19.89 -8.33 -0.87
C ALA A 128 20.38 -7.47 0.31
N ALA A 129 21.65 -7.03 0.27
CA ALA A 129 22.21 -6.15 1.29
C ALA A 129 21.50 -4.79 1.32
N ARG A 130 21.27 -4.17 0.16
CA ARG A 130 20.54 -2.89 0.08
C ARG A 130 19.07 -3.00 0.47
N GLY A 131 18.42 -4.12 0.16
CA GLY A 131 17.07 -4.42 0.66
C GLY A 131 17.00 -4.39 2.19
N ARG A 132 17.99 -5.00 2.86
CA ARG A 132 18.11 -4.97 4.32
C ARG A 132 18.40 -3.57 4.84
N ASP A 133 19.30 -2.83 4.20
CA ASP A 133 19.61 -1.44 4.58
C ASP A 133 18.40 -0.49 4.41
N ALA A 134 17.50 -0.79 3.48
CA ALA A 134 16.30 0.00 3.17
C ALA A 134 15.10 -0.32 4.08
N ALA A 135 15.28 -1.08 5.16
CA ALA A 135 14.18 -1.54 6.01
C ALA A 135 13.31 -0.40 6.57
N VAL A 136 13.90 0.76 6.85
CA VAL A 136 13.18 1.94 7.36
C VAL A 136 12.31 2.55 6.26
N GLU A 137 12.85 2.75 5.07
CA GLU A 137 12.14 3.30 3.91
C GLU A 137 11.01 2.36 3.46
N LEU A 138 11.26 1.05 3.44
CA LEU A 138 10.25 0.04 3.12
C LEU A 138 9.11 0.04 4.14
N ARG A 139 9.41 0.19 5.44
CA ARG A 139 8.39 0.34 6.48
C ARG A 139 7.57 1.61 6.26
N ALA A 140 8.23 2.76 6.02
CA ALA A 140 7.55 4.03 5.77
C ALA A 140 6.64 3.97 4.52
N LEU A 141 7.04 3.24 3.47
CA LEU A 141 6.20 3.03 2.29
C LEU A 141 4.99 2.16 2.61
N ARG A 142 5.16 1.07 3.36
CA ARG A 142 4.05 0.22 3.82
C ARG A 142 3.07 1.00 4.71
N GLU A 143 3.57 1.81 5.62
CA GLU A 143 2.75 2.69 6.47
C GLU A 143 1.97 3.71 5.66
N ALA A 144 2.60 4.35 4.66
CA ALA A 144 1.92 5.30 3.78
C ALA A 144 0.80 4.63 2.96
N VAL A 145 1.04 3.43 2.44
CA VAL A 145 0.01 2.63 1.73
C VAL A 145 -1.14 2.25 2.66
N THR A 146 -0.86 1.85 3.89
CA THR A 146 -1.89 1.56 4.90
C THR A 146 -2.68 2.81 5.27
N ALA A 147 -2.03 3.96 5.39
CA ALA A 147 -2.69 5.24 5.65
C ALA A 147 -3.58 5.66 4.46
N LEU A 148 -3.15 5.41 3.23
CA LEU A 148 -3.96 5.63 2.03
C LEU A 148 -5.23 4.78 2.02
N ASP A 149 -5.13 3.50 2.36
CA ASP A 149 -6.29 2.60 2.47
C ASP A 149 -7.27 3.07 3.56
N ALA A 150 -6.75 3.46 4.73
CA ALA A 150 -7.56 4.00 5.82
C ALA A 150 -8.20 5.36 5.47
N GLY A 151 -7.47 6.22 4.74
CA GLY A 151 -8.00 7.48 4.20
C GLY A 151 -9.16 7.24 3.25
N ALA A 152 -9.00 6.27 2.34
CA ALA A 152 -10.04 5.87 1.41
C ALA A 152 -11.27 5.28 2.09
N GLU A 153 -11.09 4.41 3.10
CA GLU A 153 -12.20 3.86 3.86
C GLU A 153 -12.98 4.95 4.62
N ARG A 154 -12.28 5.95 5.19
CA ARG A 154 -12.94 7.12 5.82
C ARG A 154 -13.68 8.00 4.82
N ALA A 155 -13.13 8.19 3.62
CA ALA A 155 -13.70 9.06 2.60
C ALA A 155 -14.88 8.41 1.86
N SER A 156 -14.82 7.10 1.60
CA SER A 156 -15.75 6.39 0.71
C SER A 156 -16.59 5.31 1.40
N GLY A 157 -16.20 4.89 2.61
CA GLY A 157 -16.76 3.72 3.29
C GLY A 157 -16.25 2.38 2.74
N ALA A 158 -15.27 2.39 1.84
CA ALA A 158 -14.70 1.19 1.22
C ALA A 158 -13.16 1.22 1.25
N SER A 159 -12.56 0.05 1.51
CA SER A 159 -11.11 -0.14 1.41
C SER A 159 -10.68 -0.30 -0.05
N LEU A 160 -9.52 0.26 -0.41
CA LEU A 160 -8.85 0.12 -1.71
C LEU A 160 -8.21 -1.27 -1.85
N LEU A 161 -7.71 -1.81 -0.74
CA LEU A 161 -6.93 -3.06 -0.70
C LEU A 161 -7.81 -4.28 -0.39
N GLY A 162 -9.00 -4.06 0.17
CA GLY A 162 -9.86 -5.12 0.70
C GLY A 162 -9.25 -5.79 1.93
N LYS A 163 -10.01 -6.70 2.56
CA LYS A 163 -9.65 -7.30 3.87
C LYS A 163 -8.34 -8.11 3.91
N ARG A 164 -7.73 -8.42 2.75
CA ARG A 164 -6.60 -9.36 2.61
C ARG A 164 -5.29 -8.75 2.12
N ALA A 165 -5.26 -7.51 1.64
CA ALA A 165 -4.06 -6.92 1.04
C ALA A 165 -3.45 -5.76 1.84
N ALA A 166 -3.98 -5.44 3.03
CA ALA A 166 -3.33 -4.51 3.94
C ALA A 166 -2.00 -5.08 4.46
N CYS A 167 -0.97 -4.25 4.48
CA CYS A 167 0.37 -4.55 4.99
C CYS A 167 0.30 -4.67 6.53
N ARG A 168 -0.15 -5.82 7.04
CA ARG A 168 -0.29 -6.09 8.48
C ARG A 168 0.98 -6.64 9.09
#